data_AF-A0A535CN13-F1
#
_entry.id   AF-A0A535CN13-F1
#
_cell.length_a   1.000
_cell.length_b   1.000
_cell.length_c   1.000
_cell.angle_alpha   90.00
_cell.angle_beta   90.00
_cell.angle_gamma   90.00
#
_symmetry.space_group_name_H-M   'P 1'
#
loop_
_entity.id
_entity.type
_entity.pdbx_description
1 polymer ?
#
loop_
_entity_poly.entity_id
_entity_poly.type
_entity_poly.pdbx_seq_one_letter_code
_entity_poly.pdbx_strand_id
1 'polypeptide(L)'
;MIARRARIYDALALLVAIVVIVLDQWTKSLVVQYLSPPLSKPPIPVIGNYLTIFYIQNSGAAFGLFANNVALAVLIIGAICVI
;
A
#
# COMPACT_ATOMS: atom_id res chain seq x y z
N MET A 1 19.82 -19.47 -23.06
CA MET A 1 19.21 -18.16 -23.39
C MET A 1 17.91 -17.85 -22.62
N ILE A 2 17.04 -18.83 -22.37
CA ILE A 2 15.75 -18.66 -21.66
C ILE A 2 15.94 -18.15 -20.21
N ALA A 3 16.85 -18.76 -19.43
CA ALA A 3 17.12 -18.35 -18.03
C ALA A 3 17.63 -16.91 -17.87
N ARG A 4 18.32 -16.34 -18.88
CA ARG A 4 18.81 -14.95 -18.83
C ARG A 4 17.66 -13.94 -19.01
N ARG A 5 16.63 -14.29 -19.78
CA ARG A 5 15.43 -13.47 -19.96
C ARG A 5 14.55 -13.48 -18.70
N ALA A 6 14.40 -14.65 -18.06
CA ALA A 6 13.67 -14.78 -16.79
C ALA A 6 14.19 -13.82 -15.71
N ARG A 7 15.51 -13.80 -15.49
CA ARG A 7 16.14 -12.90 -14.50
C ARG A 7 15.95 -11.41 -14.76
N ILE A 8 15.74 -10.99 -16.01
CA ILE A 8 15.47 -9.58 -16.34
C ILE A 8 14.04 -9.22 -15.93
N TYR A 9 13.07 -10.09 -16.19
CA TYR A 9 11.69 -9.86 -15.77
C TYR A 9 11.57 -9.85 -14.24
N ASP A 10 12.29 -10.72 -13.53
CA ASP A 10 12.32 -10.72 -12.06
C ASP A 10 12.91 -9.40 -11.52
N ALA A 11 14.00 -8.92 -12.12
CA ALA A 11 14.61 -7.64 -11.74
C ALA A 11 13.69 -6.45 -12.03
N LEU A 12 12.99 -6.47 -13.16
CA LEU A 12 11.99 -5.44 -13.49
C LEU A 12 10.81 -5.48 -12.53
N ALA A 13 10.31 -6.67 -12.16
CA ALA A 13 9.23 -6.83 -11.18
C ALA A 13 9.65 -6.28 -9.82
N LEU A 14 10.87 -6.61 -9.37
CA LEU A 14 11.42 -6.07 -8.13
C LEU A 14 11.55 -4.55 -8.17
N LEU A 15 12.01 -3.98 -9.28
CA LEU A 15 12.10 -2.53 -9.46
C LEU A 15 10.72 -1.87 -9.36
N VAL A 16 9.71 -2.44 -10.01
CA VAL A 16 8.32 -1.94 -9.93
C VAL A 16 7.81 -2.00 -8.49
N ALA A 17 8.03 -3.11 -7.79
CA ALA A 17 7.63 -3.25 -6.39
C ALA A 17 8.28 -2.18 -5.50
N ILE A 18 9.58 -1.95 -5.66
CA ILE A 18 10.32 -0.91 -4.92
C ILE A 18 9.72 0.48 -5.21
N VAL A 19 9.51 0.82 -6.48
CA VAL A 19 8.93 2.11 -6.87
C VAL A 19 7.54 2.30 -6.27
N VAL A 20 6.69 1.28 -6.33
CA VAL A 20 5.33 1.33 -5.75
C VAL A 20 5.39 1.54 -4.25
N ILE A 21 6.24 0.81 -3.52
CA ILE A 21 6.40 0.97 -2.07
C ILE A 21 6.90 2.37 -1.71
N VAL A 22 7.90 2.88 -2.42
CA VAL A 22 8.45 4.23 -2.19
C VAL A 22 7.37 5.29 -2.41
N LEU A 23 6.61 5.20 -3.51
CA LEU A 23 5.53 6.13 -3.81
C LEU A 23 4.38 6.04 -2.78
N ASP A 24 4.00 4.83 -2.37
CA ASP A 24 2.99 4.61 -1.32
C ASP A 24 3.39 5.27 0.00
N GLN A 25 4.62 5.04 0.46
CA GLN A 25 5.09 5.60 1.73
C GLN A 25 5.27 7.12 1.64
N TRP A 26 5.78 7.62 0.51
CA TRP A 26 5.94 9.06 0.31
C TRP A 26 4.60 9.79 0.30
N THR A 27 3.61 9.30 -0.44
CA THR A 27 2.27 9.91 -0.46
C THR A 27 1.59 9.86 0.91
N LYS A 28 1.74 8.77 1.67
CA LYS A 28 1.26 8.69 3.07
C LYS A 28 1.95 9.72 3.97
N SER A 29 3.25 9.91 3.82
CA SER A 29 4.01 10.92 4.59
C SER A 29 3.48 12.33 4.34
N LEU A 30 3.17 12.68 3.09
CA LEU A 30 2.55 13.96 2.75
C LEU A 30 1.17 14.11 3.42
N VAL A 31 0.33 13.08 3.37
CA VAL A 31 -0.98 13.10 4.05
C VAL A 31 -0.81 13.30 5.56
N VAL A 32 0.11 12.60 6.20
CA VAL A 32 0.38 12.78 7.64
C VAL A 32 0.88 14.19 7.92
N GLN A 33 1.82 14.70 7.14
CA GLN A 33 2.42 16.02 7.36
C GLN A 33 1.39 17.15 7.22
N TYR A 34 0.51 17.08 6.23
CA TYR A 34 -0.38 18.18 5.90
C TYR A 34 -1.81 18.03 6.44
N LEU A 35 -2.28 16.82 6.71
CA LEU A 35 -3.67 16.56 7.11
C LEU A 35 -3.84 16.01 8.53
N SER A 36 -2.75 15.71 9.26
CA SER A 36 -2.87 15.25 10.64
C SER A 36 -3.41 16.29 11.62
N PRO A 37 -4.10 15.85 12.68
CA PRO A 37 -4.58 14.47 12.94
C PRO A 37 -5.78 14.05 12.03
N PRO A 38 -6.14 12.76 11.94
CA PRO A 38 -7.21 12.30 11.04
C PRO A 38 -8.52 13.07 11.25
N LEU A 39 -9.23 13.36 10.15
CA LEU A 39 -10.49 14.12 10.13
C LEU A 39 -10.44 15.54 10.73
N SER A 40 -9.26 16.09 11.04
CA SER A 40 -9.13 17.44 11.60
C SER A 40 -9.15 18.56 10.55
N LYS A 41 -8.85 18.23 9.29
CA LYS A 41 -8.78 19.17 8.17
C LYS A 41 -9.77 18.79 7.08
N PRO A 42 -10.29 19.76 6.31
CA PRO A 42 -11.18 19.46 5.20
C PRO A 42 -10.46 18.58 4.15
N PRO A 43 -11.19 17.66 3.49
CA PRO A 43 -10.66 16.87 2.38
C PRO A 43 -10.18 17.76 1.22
N ILE A 44 -9.15 17.32 0.49
CA ILE A 44 -8.57 18.08 -0.61
C ILE A 44 -9.16 17.59 -1.94
N PRO A 45 -10.03 18.35 -2.63
CA PRO A 45 -10.48 18.00 -3.96
C PRO A 45 -9.34 18.19 -4.96
N VAL A 46 -9.06 17.17 -5.75
CA VAL A 46 -8.03 17.18 -6.81
C VAL A 46 -8.67 17.33 -8.18
N ILE A 47 -9.79 16.64 -8.43
CA ILE A 47 -10.54 16.71 -9.68
C ILE A 47 -12.03 16.83 -9.37
N GLY A 48 -12.50 18.07 -9.20
CA GLY A 48 -13.88 18.37 -8.83
C GLY A 48 -14.34 17.52 -7.64
N ASN A 49 -15.47 16.83 -7.80
CA ASN A 49 -16.00 15.88 -6.82
C ASN A 49 -15.66 14.41 -7.13
N TYR A 50 -14.83 14.15 -8.16
CA TYR A 50 -14.51 12.79 -8.61
C TYR A 50 -13.28 12.21 -7.90
N LEU A 51 -12.31 13.06 -7.54
CA LEU A 51 -11.10 12.66 -6.84
C LEU A 51 -10.85 13.62 -5.68
N THR A 52 -10.96 13.11 -4.46
CA THR A 52 -10.77 13.86 -3.22
C THR A 52 -9.90 13.08 -2.27
N ILE A 53 -8.90 13.74 -1.69
CA ILE A 53 -7.96 13.15 -0.73
C ILE A 53 -8.53 13.33 0.68
N PHE A 54 -8.67 12.21 1.39
CA PHE A 54 -9.06 12.17 2.79
C PHE A 54 -7.91 11.60 3.63
N TYR A 55 -7.72 12.14 4.84
CA TYR A 55 -6.87 11.48 5.83
C TYR A 55 -7.69 10.59 6.74
N ILE A 56 -7.63 9.29 6.48
CA ILE A 56 -8.32 8.24 7.24
C ILE A 56 -7.25 7.24 7.71
N GLN A 57 -7.27 6.92 9.00
CA GLN A 57 -6.47 5.81 9.53
C GLN A 57 -7.33 4.56 9.53
N ASN A 58 -6.89 3.52 8.83
CA ASN A 58 -7.57 2.24 8.77
C ASN A 58 -6.86 1.25 9.71
N SER A 59 -7.44 0.98 10.87
CA SER A 59 -6.90 0.05 11.87
C SER A 59 -7.20 -1.43 11.59
N GLY A 60 -7.93 -1.74 10.52
CA GLY A 60 -8.35 -3.10 10.17
C GLY A 60 -9.20 -3.10 8.90
N ALA A 61 -8.55 -3.36 7.76
CA ALA A 61 -9.08 -3.14 6.42
C ALA A 61 -10.26 -4.03 6.05
N ALA A 62 -11.38 -3.43 5.62
CA ALA A 62 -12.58 -4.04 5.01
C ALA A 62 -13.33 -5.14 5.79
N PHE A 63 -12.70 -5.73 6.82
CA PHE A 63 -13.22 -6.77 7.69
C PHE A 63 -12.73 -6.50 9.11
N GLY A 64 -13.47 -5.71 9.88
CA GLY A 64 -13.29 -5.67 11.34
C GLY A 64 -13.29 -7.07 12.00
N LEU A 65 -13.68 -8.12 11.26
CA LEU A 65 -13.60 -9.55 11.59
C LEU A 65 -12.19 -10.14 11.77
N PHE A 66 -11.13 -9.57 11.18
CA PHE A 66 -9.78 -10.17 11.22
C PHE A 66 -8.67 -9.26 11.74
N ALA A 67 -9.02 -8.07 12.23
CA ALA A 67 -8.06 -7.26 12.98
C ALA A 67 -7.50 -8.11 14.13
N ASN A 68 -6.18 -8.33 14.14
CA ASN A 68 -5.43 -9.17 15.08
C ASN A 68 -5.34 -10.69 14.81
N ASN A 69 -5.71 -11.21 13.64
CA ASN A 69 -5.54 -12.63 13.33
C ASN A 69 -4.12 -12.94 12.78
N VAL A 70 -3.19 -13.21 13.70
CA VAL A 70 -1.79 -13.59 13.40
C VAL A 70 -1.72 -14.82 12.48
N ALA A 71 -2.65 -15.77 12.60
CA ALA A 71 -2.65 -16.97 11.77
C ALA A 71 -2.90 -16.64 10.28
N LEU A 72 -3.79 -15.69 9.98
CA LEU A 72 -4.03 -15.24 8.61
C LEU A 72 -2.80 -14.52 8.04
N ALA A 73 -2.15 -13.67 8.84
CA ALA A 73 -0.92 -13.00 8.43
C ALA A 73 0.21 -14.01 8.13
N VAL A 74 0.39 -15.01 8.99
CA VAL A 74 1.35 -16.11 8.79
C VAL A 74 1.02 -16.92 7.54
N LEU A 75 -0.26 -17.16 7.24
CA LEU A 75 -0.69 -17.93 6.07
C LEU A 75 -0.44 -17.14 4.77
N ILE A 76 -0.73 -15.84 4.75
CA ILE A 76 -0.40 -14.96 3.61
C ILE A 76 1.11 -14.90 3.40
N ILE A 77 1.90 -14.71 4.46
CA ILE A 77 3.37 -14.72 4.38
C ILE A 77 3.87 -16.07 3.87
N GLY A 78 3.36 -17.17 4.41
CA GLY A 78 3.69 -18.53 3.98
C GLY A 78 3.37 -18.76 2.51
N ALA A 79 2.19 -18.33 2.04
CA ALA A 79 1.82 -18.43 0.64
C ALA A 79 2.75 -17.62 -0.28
N ILE A 80 3.17 -16.43 0.15
CA ILE A 80 4.15 -15.60 -0.57
C ILE A 80 5.52 -16.27 -0.60
N CYS A 81 5.96 -16.92 0.48
CA CYS A 81 7.26 -17.60 0.55
C CYS A 81 7.33 -18.93 -0.24
N VAL A 82 6.19 -19.55 -0.53
CA VAL A 82 6.11 -20.80 -1.30
C VAL A 82 6.12 -20.56 -2.81
N ILE A 83 5.75 -19.35 -3.24
CA ILE A 83 5.84 -18.88 -4.63
C ILE A 83 7.24 -18.35 -4.90
#